data_AF-A0A7X9AUM2-F1
#
_entry.id   AF-A0A7X9AUM2-F1
#
_cell.length_a   1.000
_cell.length_b   1.000
_cell.length_c   1.000
_cell.angle_alpha   90.00
_cell.angle_beta   90.00
_cell.angle_gamma   90.00
#
_symmetry.space_group_name_H-M   'P 1'
#
loop_
_entity.id
_entity.type
_entity.pdbx_description
1 polymer ?
#
loop_
_entity_poly.entity_id
_entity_poly.type
_entity_poly.pdbx_seq_one_letter_code
_entity_poly.pdbx_strand_id
1 'polypeptide(L)'
;MLKKIWLWLLPLLVFGVHAQQTDHYWQWGWGTYGNGLIEDIARFDWSLVNFGSVPDNQQTVDRCNAILRVNPNHRFVIRIWPISNQGRLPNNRYMATLWDYFYNPEIKDKLREKIRQQFELLHNGLTRPEAIVGMTYLEELPQHFTSCPFKSKITSAFMPWDMAPFEKEINAELGHPFDISKEEDALWWGKKYCQYFNEMHQYMRSIAPPNCKILYWQATYYNTLNR
;
A
#
# COMPACT_ATOMS: atom_id res chain seq x y z
N MET A 1 -23.03 39.08 53.88
CA MET A 1 -22.99 37.62 54.13
C MET A 1 -22.99 36.94 52.77
N LEU A 2 -21.87 36.58 52.13
CA LEU A 2 -20.91 35.51 52.44
C LEU A 2 -21.57 34.15 52.71
N LYS A 3 -21.51 33.27 51.70
CA LYS A 3 -21.33 31.80 51.66
C LYS A 3 -21.51 31.43 50.16
N LYS A 4 -20.52 31.13 49.32
CA LYS A 4 -19.30 30.30 49.39
C LYS A 4 -19.58 28.86 49.86
N ILE A 5 -19.15 27.93 49.00
CA ILE A 5 -18.73 26.52 49.26
C ILE A 5 -19.77 25.46 48.84
N TRP A 6 -19.48 24.44 48.02
CA TRP A 6 -18.30 23.99 47.24
C TRP A 6 -18.75 22.82 46.32
N LEU A 7 -17.93 22.53 45.29
CA LEU A 7 -17.55 21.23 44.70
C LEU A 7 -18.53 20.05 44.91
N TRP A 8 -18.93 19.30 43.89
CA TRP A 8 -18.16 18.17 43.34
C TRP A 8 -18.61 17.84 41.91
N LEU A 9 -17.80 18.16 40.89
CA LEU A 9 -17.70 17.38 39.64
C LEU A 9 -16.27 17.53 39.06
N LEU A 10 -15.27 17.28 39.92
CA LEU A 10 -13.98 16.72 39.47
C LEU A 10 -14.22 15.21 39.21
N PRO A 11 -13.61 14.54 38.22
CA PRO A 11 -12.90 15.01 37.04
C PRO A 11 -13.26 14.17 35.79
N LEU A 12 -13.86 14.75 34.75
CA LEU A 12 -13.83 14.18 33.38
C LEU A 12 -12.45 14.40 32.72
N LEU A 13 -11.38 14.25 33.51
CA LEU A 13 -9.96 14.43 33.14
C LEU A 13 -9.17 13.12 33.15
N VAL A 14 -9.83 11.96 33.08
CA VAL A 14 -9.13 10.69 32.86
C VAL A 14 -9.83 9.96 31.73
N PHE A 15 -9.08 9.70 30.66
CA PHE A 15 -9.50 9.14 29.38
C PHE A 15 -10.15 10.12 28.40
N GLY A 16 -9.44 11.22 28.15
CA GLY A 16 -9.28 11.66 26.77
C GLY A 16 -8.64 10.52 25.97
N VAL A 17 -9.47 9.56 25.54
CA VAL A 17 -9.16 8.70 24.40
C VAL A 17 -8.90 9.68 23.28
N HIS A 18 -7.61 9.86 22.96
CA HIS A 18 -7.19 10.60 21.79
C HIS A 18 -7.79 9.86 20.60
N ALA A 19 -8.98 10.29 20.20
CA ALA A 19 -9.54 9.99 18.91
C ALA A 19 -8.57 10.60 17.89
N GLN A 20 -7.67 9.73 17.45
CA GLN A 20 -7.21 9.60 16.08
C GLN A 20 -6.70 10.90 15.48
N GLN A 21 -5.38 11.05 15.56
CA GLN A 21 -4.58 11.99 14.76
C GLN A 21 -5.16 12.05 13.34
N THR A 22 -5.85 13.15 13.05
CA THR A 22 -6.33 13.46 11.71
C THR A 22 -5.09 13.79 10.88
N ASP A 23 -4.53 12.77 10.21
CA ASP A 23 -3.52 12.98 9.19
C ASP A 23 -4.18 13.71 8.03
N HIS A 24 -4.14 15.04 8.13
CA HIS A 24 -4.65 15.94 7.13
C HIS A 24 -3.63 15.98 6.00
N TYR A 25 -3.94 15.32 4.88
CA TYR A 25 -3.05 15.28 3.71
C TYR A 25 -2.63 16.68 3.21
N TRP A 26 -3.40 17.73 3.50
CA TRP A 26 -3.02 19.12 3.21
C TRP A 26 -1.90 19.67 4.09
N GLN A 27 -1.60 19.08 5.25
CA GLN A 27 -0.45 19.42 6.08
C GLN A 27 0.88 18.98 5.47
N TRP A 28 0.83 18.13 4.44
CA TRP A 28 2.03 17.63 3.77
C TRP A 28 2.55 18.63 2.74
N GLY A 29 1.71 19.59 2.34
CA GLY A 29 2.03 20.59 1.32
C GLY A 29 1.83 20.09 -0.11
N TRP A 30 2.24 20.89 -1.07
CA TRP A 30 2.26 20.54 -2.50
C TRP A 30 3.39 19.54 -2.82
N GLY A 31 3.09 18.59 -3.72
CA GLY A 31 4.04 17.54 -4.10
C GLY A 31 3.87 17.05 -5.52
N THR A 32 4.78 16.18 -5.95
CA THR A 32 4.84 15.63 -7.30
C THR A 32 5.10 14.12 -7.30
N TYR A 33 4.72 13.42 -8.39
CA TYR A 33 5.01 12.00 -8.62
C TYR A 33 6.50 11.71 -8.95
N GLY A 34 7.41 12.65 -8.66
CA GLY A 34 8.85 12.45 -8.77
C GLY A 34 9.42 12.43 -10.20
N ASN A 35 8.64 12.87 -11.19
CA ASN A 35 9.07 12.99 -12.58
C ASN A 35 9.67 14.39 -12.85
N GLY A 36 10.72 14.47 -13.67
CA GLY A 36 11.34 15.74 -14.09
C GLY A 36 12.80 15.92 -13.69
N LEU A 37 13.33 17.13 -13.81
CA LEU A 37 14.68 17.47 -13.36
C LEU A 37 14.76 17.58 -11.83
N ILE A 38 15.98 17.52 -11.28
CA ILE A 38 16.19 17.60 -9.83
C ILE A 38 15.67 18.92 -9.28
N GLU A 39 15.94 20.02 -9.98
CA GLU A 39 15.56 21.38 -9.64
C GLU A 39 14.04 21.54 -9.63
N ASP A 40 13.34 20.95 -10.59
CA ASP A 40 11.88 21.03 -10.67
C ASP A 40 11.23 20.24 -9.52
N ILE A 41 11.78 19.08 -9.17
CA ILE A 41 11.26 18.28 -8.06
C ILE A 41 11.56 18.92 -6.71
N ALA A 42 12.76 19.48 -6.53
CA ALA A 42 13.19 20.08 -5.27
C ALA A 42 12.39 21.34 -4.89
N ARG A 43 11.66 21.95 -5.83
CA ARG A 43 10.75 23.08 -5.56
C ARG A 43 9.52 22.67 -4.75
N PHE A 44 9.12 21.40 -4.78
CA PHE A 44 7.96 20.91 -4.03
C PHE A 44 8.32 20.60 -2.58
N ASP A 45 7.31 20.44 -1.71
CA ASP A 45 7.54 20.06 -0.31
C ASP A 45 7.84 18.56 -0.18
N TRP A 46 7.29 17.76 -1.10
CA TRP A 46 7.47 16.32 -1.13
C TRP A 46 7.41 15.74 -2.55
N SER A 47 7.97 14.54 -2.71
CA SER A 47 7.80 13.74 -3.93
C SER A 47 7.69 12.24 -3.65
N LEU A 48 7.09 11.52 -4.60
CA LEU A 48 6.95 10.08 -4.55
C LEU A 48 8.15 9.39 -5.21
N VAL A 49 8.82 8.49 -4.49
CA VAL A 49 9.81 7.56 -5.07
C VAL A 49 9.05 6.34 -5.59
N ASN A 50 8.92 6.27 -6.91
CA ASN A 50 8.05 5.35 -7.61
C ASN A 50 8.77 4.07 -8.04
N PHE A 51 9.03 3.13 -7.13
CA PHE A 51 9.58 1.83 -7.53
C PHE A 51 8.65 1.15 -8.56
N GLY A 52 9.26 0.39 -9.48
CA GLY A 52 8.63 -0.07 -10.71
C GLY A 52 8.66 0.93 -11.87
N SER A 53 8.85 2.23 -11.59
CA SER A 53 9.09 3.28 -12.59
C SER A 53 10.51 3.85 -12.51
N VAL A 54 11.12 3.82 -11.33
CA VAL A 54 12.54 4.11 -11.11
C VAL A 54 13.26 2.81 -10.72
N PRO A 55 14.58 2.72 -10.97
CA PRO A 55 15.34 1.51 -10.63
C PRO A 55 15.53 1.36 -9.11
N ASP A 56 15.51 0.13 -8.63
CA ASP A 56 15.71 -0.20 -7.22
C ASP A 56 17.21 -0.32 -6.89
N ASN A 57 17.99 0.74 -7.12
CA ASN A 57 19.45 0.73 -6.94
C ASN A 57 20.01 2.10 -6.49
N GLN A 58 21.34 2.19 -6.42
CA GLN A 58 22.07 3.39 -6.00
C GLN A 58 21.75 4.64 -6.83
N GLN A 59 21.38 4.50 -8.11
CA GLN A 59 21.01 5.65 -8.94
C GLN A 59 19.81 6.42 -8.37
N THR A 60 18.82 5.70 -7.83
CA THR A 60 17.66 6.31 -7.18
C THR A 60 18.05 7.00 -5.87
N VAL A 61 18.94 6.38 -5.09
CA VAL A 61 19.49 6.96 -3.86
C VAL A 61 20.23 8.28 -4.15
N ASP A 62 21.13 8.27 -5.14
CA ASP A 62 21.94 9.42 -5.52
C ASP A 62 21.07 10.59 -5.99
N ARG A 63 20.02 10.30 -6.75
CA ARG A 63 19.04 11.29 -7.18
C ARG A 63 18.27 11.89 -6.01
N CYS A 64 17.82 11.07 -5.06
CA CYS A 64 17.13 11.57 -3.87
C CYS A 64 18.06 12.44 -3.00
N ASN A 65 19.32 12.03 -2.83
CA ASN A 65 20.33 12.83 -2.16
C ASN A 65 20.64 14.14 -2.91
N ALA A 66 20.57 14.15 -4.24
CA ALA A 66 20.71 15.39 -5.02
C ALA A 66 19.56 16.36 -4.77
N ILE A 67 18.32 15.86 -4.68
CA ILE A 67 17.16 16.67 -4.29
C ILE A 67 17.36 17.24 -2.89
N LEU A 68 17.79 16.43 -1.92
CA LEU A 68 18.05 16.89 -0.55
C LEU A 68 19.17 17.93 -0.45
N ARG A 69 20.16 17.92 -1.36
CA ARG A 69 21.18 18.98 -1.42
C ARG A 69 20.59 20.33 -1.84
N VAL A 70 19.61 20.33 -2.74
CA VAL A 70 18.94 21.56 -3.23
C VAL A 70 17.87 22.02 -2.25
N ASN A 71 17.05 21.10 -1.75
CA ASN A 71 16.03 21.34 -0.73
C ASN A 71 16.24 20.39 0.45
N PRO A 72 16.98 20.82 1.49
CA PRO A 72 17.23 20.01 2.67
C PRO A 72 15.98 19.59 3.43
N ASN A 73 14.86 20.29 3.26
CA ASN A 73 13.59 20.01 3.93
C ASN A 73 12.64 19.10 3.12
N HIS A 74 13.03 18.72 1.89
CA HIS A 74 12.22 17.87 1.02
C HIS A 74 11.86 16.54 1.69
N ARG A 75 10.65 16.06 1.44
CA ARG A 75 10.13 14.81 2.01
C ARG A 75 9.87 13.78 0.92
N PHE A 76 10.06 12.51 1.24
CA PHE A 76 9.81 11.40 0.33
C PHE A 76 8.69 10.51 0.85
N VAL A 77 7.79 10.16 -0.05
CA VAL A 77 6.88 9.03 0.10
C VAL A 77 7.41 7.91 -0.79
N ILE A 78 7.45 6.67 -0.31
CA ILE A 78 7.91 5.54 -1.12
C ILE A 78 6.71 4.76 -1.63
N ARG A 79 6.58 4.61 -2.95
CA ARG A 79 5.67 3.61 -3.53
C ARG A 79 6.43 2.30 -3.69
N ILE A 80 6.12 1.35 -2.83
CA ILE A 80 6.70 0.01 -2.84
C ILE A 80 6.07 -0.80 -3.99
N TRP A 81 6.90 -1.47 -4.76
CA TRP A 81 6.50 -2.25 -5.93
C TRP A 81 7.22 -3.59 -5.98
N PRO A 82 6.78 -4.58 -5.18
CA PRO A 82 7.56 -5.79 -4.95
C PRO A 82 7.25 -6.91 -5.95
N ILE A 83 6.19 -6.77 -6.75
CA ILE A 83 5.65 -7.85 -7.58
C ILE A 83 6.44 -8.09 -8.88
N SER A 84 7.28 -7.15 -9.28
CA SER A 84 8.06 -7.23 -10.52
C SER A 84 9.06 -8.39 -10.50
N ASN A 85 9.26 -9.00 -11.67
CA ASN A 85 10.12 -10.15 -11.91
C ASN A 85 9.74 -11.40 -11.11
N GLN A 86 8.50 -11.49 -10.66
CA GLN A 86 7.96 -12.65 -9.94
C GLN A 86 6.80 -13.33 -10.70
N GLY A 87 6.50 -12.87 -11.92
CA GLY A 87 5.44 -13.44 -12.74
C GLY A 87 5.80 -14.80 -13.32
N ARG A 88 4.81 -15.69 -13.39
CA ARG A 88 4.96 -17.04 -13.95
C ARG A 88 3.84 -17.43 -14.91
N LEU A 89 2.78 -16.62 -14.98
CA LEU A 89 1.61 -16.93 -15.77
C LEU A 89 1.84 -16.56 -17.25
N PRO A 90 1.35 -17.34 -18.23
CA PRO A 90 1.57 -17.06 -19.64
C PRO A 90 1.18 -15.63 -20.05
N ASN A 91 0.10 -15.11 -19.48
CA ASN A 91 -0.47 -13.78 -19.73
C ASN A 91 0.10 -12.68 -18.81
N ASN A 92 0.85 -13.05 -17.77
CA ASN A 92 1.53 -12.12 -16.87
C ASN A 92 2.84 -12.74 -16.37
N ARG A 93 3.86 -12.66 -17.23
CA ARG A 93 5.19 -13.23 -16.97
C ARG A 93 6.08 -12.31 -16.14
N TYR A 94 5.67 -11.06 -15.94
CA TYR A 94 6.51 -10.03 -15.34
C TYR A 94 6.13 -9.73 -13.90
N MET A 95 4.89 -9.96 -13.49
CA MET A 95 4.40 -9.59 -12.16
C MET A 95 3.74 -10.77 -11.46
N ALA A 96 4.03 -10.94 -10.16
CA ALA A 96 3.22 -11.84 -9.33
C ALA A 96 1.78 -11.33 -9.24
N THR A 97 0.85 -12.26 -9.07
CA THR A 97 -0.58 -11.99 -8.86
C THR A 97 -1.01 -12.23 -7.42
N LEU A 98 -2.23 -11.80 -7.07
CA LEU A 98 -2.88 -12.13 -5.79
C LEU A 98 -2.91 -13.63 -5.52
N TRP A 99 -3.12 -14.43 -6.56
CA TRP A 99 -3.25 -15.88 -6.43
C TRP A 99 -1.89 -16.56 -6.30
N ASP A 100 -0.85 -16.01 -6.92
CA ASP A 100 0.53 -16.41 -6.62
C ASP A 100 0.83 -16.23 -5.13
N TYR A 101 0.37 -15.15 -4.50
CA TYR A 101 0.59 -14.96 -3.05
C TYR A 101 -0.08 -16.04 -2.20
N PHE A 102 -1.33 -16.40 -2.48
CA PHE A 102 -2.07 -17.34 -1.64
C PHE A 102 -1.70 -18.80 -1.88
N TYR A 103 -1.33 -19.15 -3.11
CA TYR A 103 -1.21 -20.55 -3.53
C TYR A 103 0.19 -20.93 -4.04
N ASN A 104 1.15 -20.01 -4.06
CA ASN A 104 2.57 -20.33 -4.25
C ASN A 104 3.37 -20.00 -2.98
N PRO A 105 3.87 -21.02 -2.24
CA PRO A 105 4.51 -20.81 -0.95
C PRO A 105 5.79 -19.95 -1.03
N GLU A 106 6.45 -19.88 -2.18
CA GLU A 106 7.67 -19.08 -2.33
C GLU A 106 7.40 -17.57 -2.49
N ILE A 107 6.21 -17.19 -2.96
CA ILE A 107 5.94 -15.82 -3.39
C ILE A 107 5.78 -14.89 -2.19
N LYS A 108 5.16 -15.38 -1.11
CA LYS A 108 4.96 -14.60 0.12
C LYS A 108 6.27 -14.04 0.66
N ASP A 109 7.29 -14.88 0.78
CA ASP A 109 8.60 -14.47 1.31
C ASP A 109 9.37 -13.60 0.32
N LYS A 110 9.30 -13.90 -0.99
CA LYS A 110 9.91 -13.07 -2.04
C LYS A 110 9.33 -11.65 -2.06
N LEU A 111 8.03 -11.49 -1.90
CA LEU A 111 7.39 -10.18 -1.83
C LEU A 111 7.83 -9.40 -0.59
N ARG A 112 7.81 -10.05 0.59
CA ARG A 112 8.28 -9.43 1.85
C ARG A 112 9.72 -8.99 1.77
N GLU A 113 10.59 -9.86 1.27
CA GLU A 113 11.99 -9.54 1.09
C GLU A 113 12.18 -8.36 0.14
N LYS A 114 11.42 -8.31 -0.96
CA LYS A 114 11.50 -7.19 -1.90
C LYS A 114 10.99 -5.86 -1.31
N ILE A 115 9.93 -5.88 -0.50
CA ILE A 115 9.45 -4.72 0.27
C ILE A 115 10.58 -4.20 1.18
N ARG A 116 11.22 -5.11 1.94
CA ARG A 116 12.31 -4.79 2.84
C ARG A 116 13.49 -4.17 2.09
N GLN A 117 13.93 -4.79 1.00
CA GLN A 117 15.03 -4.29 0.17
C GLN A 117 14.76 -2.89 -0.38
N GLN A 118 13.56 -2.64 -0.92
CA GLN A 118 13.19 -1.33 -1.46
C GLN A 118 13.17 -0.24 -0.37
N PHE A 119 12.66 -0.57 0.81
CA PHE A 119 12.66 0.36 1.94
C PHE A 119 14.09 0.63 2.46
N GLU A 120 14.86 -0.42 2.75
CA GLU A 120 16.21 -0.31 3.30
C GLU A 120 17.18 0.39 2.35
N LEU A 121 17.03 0.22 1.04
CA LEU A 121 17.84 0.92 0.04
C LEU A 121 17.81 2.44 0.25
N LEU A 122 16.62 3.01 0.48
CA LEU A 122 16.46 4.44 0.71
C LEU A 122 16.79 4.79 2.16
N HIS A 123 16.25 4.03 3.12
CA HIS A 123 16.45 4.33 4.54
C HIS A 123 17.94 4.35 4.92
N ASN A 124 18.74 3.44 4.38
CA ASN A 124 20.18 3.37 4.68
C ASN A 124 21.03 4.19 3.71
N GLY A 125 20.51 4.54 2.53
CA GLY A 125 21.25 5.26 1.49
C GLY A 125 21.09 6.78 1.52
N LEU A 126 19.99 7.30 2.09
CA LEU A 126 19.76 8.73 2.15
C LEU A 126 20.67 9.40 3.19
N THR A 127 21.18 10.59 2.87
CA THR A 127 21.92 11.43 3.83
C THR A 127 21.04 11.89 4.99
N ARG A 128 19.72 11.85 4.81
CA ARG A 128 18.70 12.25 5.78
C ARG A 128 17.54 11.24 5.79
N PRO A 129 17.68 10.06 6.43
CA PRO A 129 16.68 8.99 6.40
C PRO A 129 15.29 9.43 6.89
N GLU A 130 15.22 10.37 7.83
CA GLU A 130 13.97 10.94 8.35
C GLU A 130 13.20 11.79 7.33
N ALA A 131 13.80 12.06 6.15
CA ALA A 131 13.07 12.62 5.01
C ALA A 131 12.00 11.65 4.47
N ILE A 132 12.11 10.34 4.75
CA ILE A 132 11.09 9.36 4.41
C ILE A 132 9.92 9.50 5.39
N VAL A 133 8.84 10.12 4.94
CA VAL A 133 7.67 10.41 5.79
C VAL A 133 6.54 9.40 5.61
N GLY A 134 6.56 8.61 4.54
CA GLY A 134 5.56 7.58 4.35
C GLY A 134 5.87 6.57 3.27
N MET A 135 5.03 5.53 3.21
CA MET A 135 5.08 4.49 2.20
C MET A 135 3.67 4.07 1.77
N THR A 136 3.54 3.59 0.54
CA THR A 136 2.30 3.00 -0.01
C THR A 136 2.64 1.73 -0.80
N TYR A 137 1.66 0.84 -0.97
CA TYR A 137 1.85 -0.47 -1.61
C TYR A 137 1.16 -0.53 -2.99
N LEU A 138 1.89 -0.68 -4.10
CA LEU A 138 1.30 -0.91 -5.44
C LEU A 138 0.20 0.06 -5.93
N GLU A 139 0.16 1.33 -5.49
CA GLU A 139 -0.99 2.26 -5.67
C GLU A 139 -2.35 1.71 -5.17
N GLU A 140 -2.36 0.47 -4.67
CA GLU A 140 -3.49 -0.28 -4.14
C GLU A 140 -4.66 -0.38 -5.14
N LEU A 141 -4.34 -0.30 -6.43
CA LEU A 141 -5.29 -0.52 -7.51
C LEU A 141 -5.30 -2.02 -7.87
N PRO A 142 -6.45 -2.70 -7.81
CA PRO A 142 -6.47 -4.14 -8.03
C PRO A 142 -5.92 -4.59 -9.38
N GLN A 143 -6.12 -3.78 -10.43
CA GLN A 143 -5.63 -4.05 -11.78
C GLN A 143 -4.10 -4.24 -11.90
N HIS A 144 -3.33 -3.77 -10.92
CA HIS A 144 -1.88 -3.93 -10.89
C HIS A 144 -1.44 -5.30 -10.37
N PHE A 145 -2.33 -6.04 -9.72
CA PHE A 145 -1.96 -7.24 -8.95
C PHE A 145 -2.93 -8.43 -9.10
N THR A 146 -4.14 -8.19 -9.59
CA THR A 146 -5.12 -9.24 -9.89
C THR A 146 -6.01 -8.77 -11.04
N SER A 147 -6.70 -9.69 -11.70
CA SER A 147 -7.68 -9.32 -12.70
C SER A 147 -8.73 -8.40 -12.07
N CYS A 148 -9.24 -7.44 -12.85
CA CYS A 148 -10.04 -6.33 -12.32
C CYS A 148 -11.40 -6.22 -13.00
N PRO A 149 -12.27 -7.24 -12.96
CA PRO A 149 -13.65 -7.10 -13.40
C PRO A 149 -14.51 -6.39 -12.32
N PHE A 150 -13.86 -5.66 -11.40
CA PHE A 150 -14.45 -5.05 -10.21
C PHE A 150 -15.38 -3.86 -10.48
N LYS A 151 -15.34 -3.30 -11.70
CA LYS A 151 -16.09 -2.10 -12.09
C LYS A 151 -17.40 -2.39 -12.81
N SER A 152 -17.62 -3.62 -13.28
CA SER A 152 -18.77 -3.99 -14.10
C SER A 152 -19.63 -5.03 -13.40
N LYS A 153 -20.95 -5.01 -13.66
CA LYS A 153 -21.84 -6.09 -13.21
C LYS A 153 -21.58 -7.32 -14.07
N ILE A 154 -21.15 -8.41 -13.46
CA ILE A 154 -20.85 -9.66 -14.15
C ILE A 154 -22.07 -10.55 -14.08
N THR A 155 -22.61 -10.91 -15.25
CA THR A 155 -23.88 -11.64 -15.37
C THR A 155 -23.70 -13.05 -15.90
N SER A 156 -22.47 -13.46 -16.20
CA SER A 156 -22.14 -14.79 -16.69
C SER A 156 -20.95 -15.35 -15.93
N ALA A 157 -21.00 -16.64 -15.64
CA ALA A 157 -19.94 -17.37 -14.98
C ALA A 157 -18.71 -17.44 -15.88
N PHE A 158 -17.56 -17.07 -15.35
CA PHE A 158 -16.26 -17.35 -15.96
C PHE A 158 -15.18 -17.34 -14.89
N MET A 159 -14.07 -18.04 -15.16
CA MET A 159 -12.87 -17.99 -14.35
C MET A 159 -11.94 -16.90 -14.89
N PRO A 160 -11.55 -15.89 -14.09
CA PRO A 160 -10.59 -14.89 -14.52
C PRO A 160 -9.23 -15.50 -14.87
N TRP A 161 -8.49 -14.87 -15.78
CA TRP A 161 -7.25 -15.45 -16.36
C TRP A 161 -6.15 -15.71 -15.32
N ASP A 162 -6.10 -14.93 -14.24
CA ASP A 162 -5.13 -15.04 -13.15
C ASP A 162 -5.56 -16.07 -12.10
N MET A 163 -6.86 -16.36 -12.01
CA MET A 163 -7.44 -17.39 -11.15
C MET A 163 -7.39 -18.78 -11.79
N ALA A 164 -7.58 -18.88 -13.11
CA ALA A 164 -7.66 -20.15 -13.84
C ALA A 164 -6.51 -21.12 -13.56
N PRO A 165 -5.24 -20.69 -13.43
CA PRO A 165 -4.14 -21.58 -13.06
C PRO A 165 -4.24 -22.19 -11.65
N PHE A 166 -5.12 -21.66 -10.81
CA PHE A 166 -5.33 -22.03 -9.40
C PHE A 166 -6.74 -22.54 -9.12
N GLU A 167 -7.49 -22.90 -10.17
CA GLU A 167 -8.90 -23.31 -10.06
C GLU A 167 -9.09 -24.42 -9.04
N LYS A 168 -8.19 -25.40 -8.99
CA LYS A 168 -8.28 -26.53 -8.06
C LYS A 168 -8.19 -26.08 -6.61
N GLU A 169 -7.23 -25.23 -6.29
CA GLU A 169 -6.99 -24.67 -4.96
C GLU A 169 -8.16 -23.77 -4.52
N ILE A 170 -8.63 -22.92 -5.42
CA ILE A 170 -9.76 -22.01 -5.19
C ILE A 170 -11.04 -22.79 -4.92
N ASN A 171 -11.37 -23.77 -5.77
CA ASN A 171 -12.57 -24.59 -5.61
C ASN A 171 -12.52 -25.44 -4.35
N ALA A 172 -11.34 -25.92 -3.95
CA ALA A 172 -11.16 -26.64 -2.69
C ALA A 172 -11.38 -25.75 -1.47
N GLU A 173 -11.00 -24.47 -1.54
CA GLU A 173 -11.24 -23.50 -0.47
C GLU A 173 -12.71 -23.09 -0.36
N LEU A 174 -13.38 -22.89 -1.49
CA LEU A 174 -14.80 -22.52 -1.56
C LEU A 174 -15.73 -23.71 -1.25
N GLY A 175 -15.30 -24.93 -1.56
CA GLY A 175 -16.14 -26.13 -1.49
C GLY A 175 -17.05 -26.31 -2.70
N HIS A 176 -16.96 -25.44 -3.70
CA HIS A 176 -17.68 -25.49 -4.97
C HIS A 176 -16.88 -24.79 -6.08
N PRO A 177 -17.25 -24.96 -7.36
CA PRO A 177 -16.66 -24.19 -8.46
C PRO A 177 -16.88 -22.70 -8.29
N PHE A 178 -15.83 -21.90 -8.45
CA PHE A 178 -15.93 -20.44 -8.44
C PHE A 178 -16.79 -19.92 -9.61
N ASP A 179 -17.74 -19.05 -9.29
CA ASP A 179 -18.64 -18.37 -10.20
C ASP A 179 -18.75 -16.88 -9.83
N ILE A 180 -17.96 -16.07 -10.52
CA ILE A 180 -17.93 -14.61 -10.33
C ILE A 180 -19.28 -13.89 -10.54
N SER A 181 -20.26 -14.53 -11.20
CA SER A 181 -21.60 -13.96 -11.33
C SER A 181 -22.40 -14.06 -10.03
N LYS A 182 -21.93 -14.87 -9.07
CA LYS A 182 -22.46 -14.97 -7.71
C LYS A 182 -21.83 -13.90 -6.83
N GLU A 183 -22.67 -13.19 -6.10
CA GLU A 183 -22.24 -12.14 -5.19
C GLU A 183 -21.30 -12.67 -4.09
N GLU A 184 -21.56 -13.87 -3.58
CA GLU A 184 -20.74 -14.48 -2.53
C GLU A 184 -19.28 -14.71 -2.96
N ASP A 185 -19.07 -15.19 -4.19
CA ASP A 185 -17.75 -15.45 -4.77
C ASP A 185 -17.03 -14.16 -5.12
N ALA A 186 -17.77 -13.20 -5.68
CA ALA A 186 -17.29 -11.85 -5.93
C ALA A 186 -16.81 -11.17 -4.63
N LEU A 187 -17.56 -11.30 -3.53
CA LEU A 187 -17.20 -10.80 -2.21
C LEU A 187 -16.04 -11.59 -1.57
N TRP A 188 -15.97 -12.90 -1.76
CA TRP A 188 -14.85 -13.72 -1.29
C TRP A 188 -13.53 -13.25 -1.91
N TRP A 189 -13.51 -12.98 -3.22
CA TRP A 189 -12.33 -12.44 -3.87
C TRP A 189 -11.94 -11.06 -3.31
N GLY A 190 -12.91 -10.16 -3.11
CA GLY A 190 -12.64 -8.89 -2.45
C GLY A 190 -12.08 -9.04 -1.03
N LYS A 191 -12.56 -10.02 -0.26
CA LYS A 191 -11.99 -10.35 1.06
C LYS A 191 -10.55 -10.84 0.94
N LYS A 192 -10.22 -11.69 -0.04
CA LYS A 192 -8.84 -12.13 -0.32
C LYS A 192 -7.93 -10.94 -0.66
N TYR A 193 -8.42 -10.01 -1.47
CA TYR A 193 -7.71 -8.77 -1.78
C TYR A 193 -7.42 -7.97 -0.50
N CYS A 194 -8.44 -7.66 0.31
CA CYS A 194 -8.27 -6.92 1.56
C CYS A 194 -7.35 -7.64 2.56
N GLN A 195 -7.46 -8.98 2.66
CA GLN A 195 -6.59 -9.78 3.51
C GLN A 195 -5.13 -9.59 3.12
N TYR A 196 -4.82 -9.70 1.82
CA TYR A 196 -3.47 -9.52 1.31
C TYR A 196 -2.91 -8.13 1.63
N PHE A 197 -3.65 -7.06 1.31
CA PHE A 197 -3.19 -5.69 1.57
C PHE A 197 -2.98 -5.44 3.06
N ASN A 198 -3.89 -5.92 3.92
CA ASN A 198 -3.71 -5.83 5.36
C ASN A 198 -2.42 -6.53 5.82
N GLU A 199 -2.13 -7.74 5.32
CA GLU A 199 -0.87 -8.44 5.64
C GLU A 199 0.36 -7.67 5.14
N MET A 200 0.30 -7.04 3.96
CA MET A 200 1.40 -6.24 3.42
C MET A 200 1.60 -4.94 4.19
N HIS A 201 0.53 -4.22 4.56
CA HIS A 201 0.62 -3.02 5.39
C HIS A 201 1.15 -3.32 6.79
N GLN A 202 0.72 -4.43 7.41
CA GLN A 202 1.27 -4.87 8.68
C GLN A 202 2.78 -5.14 8.59
N TYR A 203 3.22 -5.76 7.49
CA TYR A 203 4.65 -6.00 7.25
C TYR A 203 5.42 -4.70 6.99
N MET A 204 4.91 -3.80 6.14
CA MET A 204 5.50 -2.48 5.94
C MET A 204 5.59 -1.70 7.26
N ARG A 205 4.55 -1.79 8.11
CA ARG A 205 4.55 -1.18 9.42
C ARG A 205 5.63 -1.75 10.33
N SER A 206 5.87 -3.06 10.30
CA SER A 206 6.85 -3.70 11.19
C SER A 206 8.31 -3.34 10.86
N ILE A 207 8.60 -2.99 9.61
CA ILE A 207 9.96 -2.59 9.19
C ILE A 207 10.20 -1.07 9.26
N ALA A 208 9.13 -0.28 9.35
CA ALA A 208 9.21 1.16 9.20
C ALA A 208 9.38 1.90 10.54
N PRO A 209 10.19 2.98 10.57
CA PRO A 209 10.32 3.85 11.74
C PRO A 209 8.97 4.39 12.25
N PRO A 210 8.82 4.65 13.56
CA PRO A 210 7.54 5.05 14.15
C PRO A 210 6.88 6.28 13.50
N ASN A 211 7.67 7.22 13.00
CA ASN A 211 7.23 8.45 12.34
C ASN A 211 6.88 8.28 10.85
N CYS A 212 7.27 7.18 10.22
CA CYS A 212 6.95 6.90 8.83
C CYS A 212 5.49 6.42 8.72
N LYS A 213 4.66 7.07 7.91
CA LYS A 213 3.24 6.72 7.73
C LYS A 213 3.06 5.59 6.73
N ILE A 214 2.10 4.70 6.98
CA ILE A 214 1.66 3.71 5.98
C ILE A 214 0.38 4.26 5.37
N LEU A 215 0.45 4.61 4.08
CA LEU A 215 -0.63 5.24 3.34
C LEU A 215 -1.43 4.19 2.58
N TYR A 216 -2.75 4.28 2.76
CA TYR A 216 -3.75 3.42 2.14
C TYR A 216 -4.65 4.25 1.22
N TRP A 217 -4.85 3.79 -0.01
CA TRP A 217 -5.78 4.33 -1.00
C TRP A 217 -7.09 3.56 -0.89
N GLN A 218 -8.11 4.19 -0.29
CA GLN A 218 -9.39 3.53 -0.10
C GLN A 218 -10.07 3.23 -1.43
N ALA A 219 -10.19 1.94 -1.72
CA ALA A 219 -10.80 1.40 -2.92
C ALA A 219 -12.33 1.28 -2.78
N THR A 220 -13.07 2.39 -2.62
CA THR A 220 -14.48 2.36 -2.20
C THR A 220 -15.51 2.08 -3.31
N TYR A 221 -15.10 2.09 -4.58
CA TYR A 221 -16.03 2.04 -5.72
C TYR A 221 -16.18 0.66 -6.39
N TYR A 222 -15.51 -0.37 -5.87
CA TYR A 222 -15.50 -1.70 -6.46
C TYR A 222 -16.64 -2.57 -5.93
N ASN A 223 -17.33 -3.28 -6.82
CA ASN A 223 -18.51 -4.09 -6.48
C ASN A 223 -18.21 -5.38 -5.70
N THR A 224 -16.93 -5.76 -5.61
CA THR A 224 -16.46 -6.94 -4.89
C THR A 224 -16.03 -6.64 -3.47
N LEU A 225 -16.00 -5.38 -3.08
CA LEU A 225 -15.67 -4.96 -1.72
C LEU A 225 -16.97 -4.72 -0.96
N ASN A 226 -17.00 -5.17 0.30
CA ASN A 226 -18.17 -5.04 1.16
C ASN A 226 -18.53 -3.55 1.28
N ARG A 227 -19.81 -3.22 1.03
CA ARG A 227 -20.34 -1.86 1.11
C ARG A 227 -20.84 -1.56 2.51
#